data_AF-D9WFN8-F1
#
_entry.id   AF-D9WFN8-F1
#
_cell.length_a   1.000
_cell.length_b   1.000
_cell.length_c   1.000
_cell.angle_alpha   90.00
_cell.angle_beta   90.00
_cell.angle_gamma   90.00
#
_symmetry.space_group_name_H-M   'P 1'
#
loop_
_entity.id
_entity.type
_entity.pdbx_description
1 polymer ?
#
loop_
_entity_poly.entity_id
_entity_poly.type
_entity_poly.pdbx_seq_one_letter_code
_entity_poly.pdbx_strand_id
1 'polypeptide(L)'
;MDAFECDRTTMAIVAAALADDGEGAAALLEPLETRDVCRVAVRLAAMAADALLAVAEEGGGGREEALAHWQACIIAHESRRDQ
;
A
#
# COMPACT_ATOMS: atom_id res chain seq x y z
N MET A 1 11.24 2.29 -21.91
CA MET A 1 10.92 3.23 -20.83
C MET A 1 12.20 3.55 -20.10
N ASP A 2 12.54 4.83 -19.96
CA ASP A 2 13.72 5.21 -19.17
C ASP A 2 13.47 4.99 -17.66
N ALA A 3 14.53 5.05 -16.84
CA ALA A 3 14.41 4.79 -15.40
C ALA A 3 13.54 5.82 -14.66
N PHE A 4 13.54 7.08 -15.13
CA PHE A 4 12.77 8.17 -14.54
C PHE A 4 11.28 8.08 -14.92
N GLU A 5 10.96 7.65 -16.13
CA GLU A 5 9.62 7.29 -16.56
C GLU A 5 9.06 6.10 -15.77
N CYS A 6 9.88 5.07 -15.55
CA CYS A 6 9.49 3.91 -14.76
C CYS A 6 9.13 4.30 -13.32
N ASP A 7 9.96 5.14 -12.68
CA ASP A 7 9.72 5.63 -11.32
C ASP A 7 8.47 6.50 -11.22
N ARG A 8 8.28 7.43 -12.17
CA ARG A 8 7.10 8.30 -12.23
C ARG A 8 5.81 7.51 -12.43
N THR A 9 5.80 6.54 -13.35
CA THR A 9 4.64 5.68 -13.60
C THR A 9 4.33 4.82 -12.37
N THR A 10 5.36 4.26 -11.71
CA THR A 10 5.20 3.53 -10.45
C THR A 10 4.55 4.40 -9.38
N MET A 11 5.03 5.65 -9.22
CA MET A 11 4.47 6.58 -8.24
C MET A 11 3.03 6.98 -8.57
N ALA A 12 2.68 7.16 -9.84
CA ALA A 12 1.32 7.45 -10.26
C ALA A 12 0.36 6.29 -9.96
N ILE A 13 0.77 5.05 -10.22
CA ILE A 13 -0.03 3.85 -9.90
C ILE A 13 -0.25 3.73 -8.39
N VAL A 14 0.82 3.93 -7.59
CA VAL A 14 0.72 3.87 -6.12
C VAL A 14 -0.20 4.96 -5.60
N ALA A 15 -0.10 6.18 -6.12
CA ALA A 15 -0.97 7.28 -5.71
C ALA A 15 -2.45 7.01 -6.03
N ALA A 16 -2.76 6.49 -7.22
CA ALA A 16 -4.12 6.09 -7.59
C ALA A 16 -4.65 4.98 -6.66
N ALA A 17 -3.84 3.95 -6.38
CA ALA A 17 -4.22 2.87 -5.48
C ALA A 17 -4.49 3.35 -4.04
N LEU A 18 -3.69 4.27 -3.51
CA LEU A 18 -3.89 4.84 -2.17
C LEU A 18 -5.08 5.81 -2.12
N ALA A 19 -5.48 6.39 -3.25
CA ALA A 19 -6.65 7.27 -3.36
C ALA A 19 -7.97 6.52 -3.60
N ASP A 20 -7.97 5.19 -3.51
CA ASP A 20 -9.11 4.31 -3.84
C ASP A 20 -9.57 4.43 -5.31
N ASP A 21 -8.70 4.89 -6.20
CA ASP A 21 -8.94 4.96 -7.65
C ASP A 21 -8.44 3.68 -8.34
N GLY A 22 -9.21 2.60 -8.15
CA GLY A 22 -8.90 1.30 -8.71
C GLY A 22 -8.92 1.25 -10.25
N GLU A 23 -9.79 2.03 -10.89
CA GLU A 23 -9.88 2.11 -12.36
C GLU A 23 -8.67 2.87 -12.94
N GLY A 24 -8.28 3.99 -12.34
CA GLY A 24 -7.08 4.73 -12.73
C GLY A 24 -5.80 3.93 -12.53
N ALA A 25 -5.69 3.19 -11.42
CA ALA A 25 -4.56 2.30 -11.19
C ALA A 25 -4.50 1.16 -12.23
N ALA A 26 -5.65 0.56 -12.58
CA ALA A 26 -5.72 -0.51 -13.58
C ALA A 26 -5.31 -0.02 -14.98
N ALA A 27 -5.78 1.16 -15.40
CA ALA A 27 -5.41 1.75 -16.69
C ALA A 27 -3.90 2.03 -16.81
N LEU A 28 -3.25 2.41 -15.71
CA LEU A 28 -1.80 2.65 -15.67
C LEU A 28 -0.99 1.35 -15.64
N LEU A 29 -1.57 0.24 -15.16
CA LEU A 29 -0.94 -1.08 -15.14
C LEU A 29 -1.05 -1.82 -16.48
N GLU A 30 -2.12 -1.60 -17.25
CA GLU A 30 -2.39 -2.27 -18.54
C GLU A 30 -1.20 -2.32 -19.51
N PRO A 31 -0.43 -1.23 -19.75
CA PRO A 31 0.68 -1.26 -20.70
C PRO A 31 1.96 -1.91 -20.16
N LEU A 32 1.98 -2.35 -18.89
CA LEU A 32 3.18 -2.86 -18.24
C LEU A 32 3.34 -4.38 -18.38
N GLU A 33 4.58 -4.82 -18.54
CA GLU A 33 4.93 -6.23 -18.45
C GLU A 33 4.81 -6.74 -17.00
N THR A 34 4.57 -8.05 -16.83
CA THR A 34 4.42 -8.69 -15.51
C THR A 34 5.54 -8.35 -14.54
N ARG A 35 6.79 -8.27 -15.02
CA ARG A 35 7.95 -7.92 -14.19
C ARG A 35 7.82 -6.53 -13.56
N ASP A 36 7.30 -5.57 -14.32
CA ASP A 36 7.16 -4.19 -13.85
C ASP A 36 5.94 -4.04 -12.95
N VAL A 37 4.86 -4.76 -13.23
CA VAL A 37 3.73 -4.90 -12.29
C VAL A 37 4.19 -5.46 -10.94
N CYS A 38 5.03 -6.50 -10.92
CA CYS A 38 5.61 -7.04 -9.69
C CYS A 38 6.45 -6.00 -8.92
N ARG A 39 7.20 -5.14 -9.62
CA ARG A 39 7.97 -4.06 -8.99
C ARG A 39 7.06 -3.03 -8.34
N VAL A 40 5.99 -2.64 -9.03
CA VAL A 40 4.97 -1.73 -8.49
C VAL A 40 4.34 -2.32 -7.22
N ALA A 41 3.96 -3.60 -7.26
CA ALA A 41 3.38 -4.29 -6.10
C ALA A 41 4.33 -4.31 -4.88
N VAL A 42 5.61 -4.63 -5.09
CA VAL A 42 6.62 -4.58 -4.02
C VAL A 42 6.78 -3.17 -3.46
N ARG A 43 6.77 -2.14 -4.33
CA ARG A 43 6.88 -0.75 -3.89
C ARG A 43 5.66 -0.30 -3.09
N LEU A 44 4.47 -0.68 -3.53
CA LEU A 44 3.22 -0.41 -2.81
C LEU A 44 3.24 -1.06 -1.41
N ALA A 45 3.66 -2.33 -1.32
CA ALA A 45 3.78 -3.04 -0.04
C ALA A 45 4.79 -2.36 0.91
N ALA A 46 5.92 -1.90 0.39
CA ALA A 46 6.90 -1.16 1.19
C ALA A 46 6.34 0.18 1.71
N MET A 47 5.68 0.96 0.84
CA MET A 47 5.09 2.25 1.23
C MET A 47 3.94 2.08 2.23
N ALA A 48 3.12 1.04 2.06
CA ALA A 48 2.09 0.70 3.04
C ALA A 48 2.75 0.35 4.38
N ALA A 49 3.77 -0.51 4.41
CA ALA A 49 4.48 -0.85 5.64
C ALA A 49 5.10 0.38 6.34
N ASP A 50 5.71 1.28 5.58
CA ASP A 50 6.26 2.54 6.11
C ASP A 50 5.16 3.43 6.70
N ALA A 51 4.01 3.55 6.05
CA ALA A 51 2.88 4.33 6.57
C ALA A 51 2.31 3.72 7.87
N LEU A 52 2.17 2.39 7.95
CA LEU A 52 1.72 1.72 9.17
C LEU A 52 2.72 1.93 10.32
N LEU A 53 4.01 1.92 10.02
CA LEU A 53 5.07 2.15 11.00
C LEU A 53 5.08 3.60 11.49
N ALA A 54 4.97 4.58 10.58
CA ALA A 54 4.96 6.00 10.93
C ALA A 54 3.85 6.34 11.93
N VAL A 55 2.66 5.78 11.74
CA VAL A 55 1.52 5.95 12.68
C VAL A 55 1.84 5.40 14.07
N ALA A 56 2.56 4.28 14.16
CA ALA A 56 2.97 3.72 15.45
C ALA A 56 4.08 4.56 16.11
N GLU A 57 5.04 5.05 15.32
CA GLU A 57 6.12 5.91 15.81
C GLU A 57 5.61 7.25 16.35
N GLU A 58 4.57 7.84 15.75
CA GLU A 58 3.89 9.03 16.28
C GLU A 58 3.32 8.81 17.70
N GLY A 59 2.93 7.57 18.01
CA GLY A 59 2.47 7.15 19.34
C GLY A 59 3.60 6.75 20.30
N GLY A 60 4.86 6.83 19.89
CA GLY A 60 6.03 6.36 20.66
C GLY A 60 6.26 4.84 20.58
N GLY A 61 5.54 4.15 19.70
CA GLY A 61 5.64 2.71 19.47
C GLY A 61 6.60 2.34 18.35
N GLY A 62 6.74 1.04 18.10
CA GLY A 62 7.57 0.49 17.03
C GLY A 62 6.82 -0.48 16.13
N ARG A 63 7.57 -1.24 15.31
CA ARG A 63 6.99 -2.18 14.33
C ARG A 63 6.03 -3.20 14.93
N GLU A 64 6.37 -3.78 16.09
CA GLU A 64 5.50 -4.76 16.76
C GLU A 64 4.17 -4.13 17.18
N GLU A 65 4.22 -2.88 17.63
CA GLU A 65 3.05 -2.14 18.07
C GLU A 65 2.16 -1.71 16.90
N ALA A 66 2.77 -1.31 15.76
CA ALA A 66 2.06 -1.10 14.51
C ALA A 66 1.25 -2.35 14.11
N LEU A 67 1.91 -3.52 14.08
CA LEU A 67 1.26 -4.78 13.70
C LEU A 67 0.15 -5.18 14.69
N ALA A 68 0.41 -5.06 15.99
CA ALA A 68 -0.57 -5.38 17.03
C ALA A 68 -1.81 -4.48 16.94
N HIS A 69 -1.63 -3.19 16.67
CA HIS A 69 -2.73 -2.23 16.51
C HIS A 69 -3.65 -2.62 15.34
N TRP A 70 -3.05 -2.88 14.17
CA TRP A 70 -3.82 -3.26 12.98
C TRP A 70 -4.52 -4.62 13.14
N GLN A 71 -3.86 -5.59 13.77
CA GLN A 71 -4.49 -6.87 14.09
C GLN A 71 -5.71 -6.69 15.01
N ALA A 72 -5.61 -5.82 16.02
CA ALA A 72 -6.73 -5.51 16.90
C ALA A 72 -7.90 -4.84 16.16
N CYS A 73 -7.62 -3.91 15.24
CA CYS A 73 -8.65 -3.28 14.41
C CYS A 73 -9.42 -4.29 13.56
N ILE A 74 -8.71 -5.24 12.93
CA ILE A 74 -9.31 -6.29 12.10
C ILE A 74 -10.21 -7.20 12.95
N ILE A 75 -9.70 -7.70 14.07
CA ILE A 75 -10.47 -8.55 15.00
C ILE A 75 -11.73 -7.83 15.49
N ALA A 76 -11.62 -6.55 15.85
CA ALA A 76 -12.75 -5.74 16.28
C ALA A 76 -13.80 -5.54 15.18
N HIS A 77 -13.36 -5.37 13.92
CA HIS A 77 -14.25 -5.28 12.77
C HIS A 77 -14.98 -6.59 12.50
N GLU A 78 -14.27 -7.72 12.50
CA GLU A 78 -14.84 -9.05 12.29
C GLU A 78 -15.86 -9.41 13.38
N SER A 79 -15.51 -9.15 14.64
CA SER A 79 -16.39 -9.42 15.80
C SER A 79 -17.72 -8.64 15.76
N ARG A 80 -17.81 -7.55 14.99
CA ARG A 80 -19.04 -6.77 14.78
C ARG A 80 -19.90 -7.31 13.64
N ARG A 81 -19.34 -8.12 12.73
CA ARG A 81 -20.08 -8.74 11.61
C ARG A 81 -20.80 -10.03 12.04
N ASP A 82 -20.33 -10.65 13.12
CA ASP A 82 -20.90 -11.88 13.70
C ASP A 82 -22.00 -11.60 14.77
N GLN A 83 -22.38 -10.34 14.97
CA GLN A 83 -23.48 -9.90 15.85
C GLN A 83 -24.67 -9.40 15.03
#